data_AF-A0A1I7Z276-F1
#
_entry.id   AF-A0A1I7Z276-F1
#
_cell.length_a   1.000
_cell.length_b   1.000
_cell.length_c   1.000
_cell.angle_alpha   90.00
_cell.angle_beta   90.00
_cell.angle_gamma   90.00
#
_symmetry.space_group_name_H-M   'P 1'
#
loop_
_entity.id
_entity.type
_entity.pdbx_description
1 polymer ?
#
loop_
_entity_poly.entity_id
_entity_poly.type
_entity_poly.pdbx_seq_one_letter_code
_entity_poly.pdbx_strand_id
1 'polypeptide(L)'
;MQPSQLCLLFPEEMVKVIPRSPILYYVYFAYMVIAVFGMVTNSIFLVVCISFKRLRTCCRLYMAIAFADAILAFAFLVTAFLLGYRRSAEMEVERGYVSYKSSSSCASEPNVALLTFGSLCPAFLTLYMGVDRFLSVKFPQMWNSLRS
;
A
#
# COMPACT_ATOMS: atom_id res chain seq x y z
N MET A 1 -37.77 22.96 -0.13
CA MET A 1 -37.24 22.37 1.11
C MET A 1 -35.86 21.80 0.76
N GLN A 2 -34.79 22.51 1.16
CA GLN A 2 -33.42 22.24 0.73
C GLN A 2 -32.77 21.13 1.60
N PRO A 3 -31.98 20.22 1.01
CA PRO A 3 -31.32 19.10 1.70
C PRO A 3 -30.13 19.49 2.59
N SER A 4 -29.96 20.77 2.92
CA SER A 4 -28.83 21.30 3.70
C SER A 4 -29.01 21.23 5.22
N GLN A 5 -30.17 20.78 5.72
CA GLN A 5 -30.44 20.75 7.17
C GLN A 5 -30.33 19.38 7.84
N LEU A 6 -29.98 18.31 7.10
CA LEU A 6 -29.84 16.97 7.68
C LEU A 6 -28.42 16.62 8.17
N CYS A 7 -27.48 17.56 8.14
CA CYS A 7 -26.09 17.36 8.61
C CYS A 7 -25.82 17.84 10.05
N LEU A 8 -26.84 18.21 10.82
CA LEU A 8 -26.68 18.74 12.20
C LEU A 8 -27.14 17.77 13.30
N LEU A 9 -27.24 16.47 13.01
CA LEU A 9 -27.76 15.47 13.96
C LEU A 9 -26.87 14.23 14.12
N PHE A 10 -25.58 14.36 13.83
CA PHE A 10 -24.57 13.53 14.48
C PHE A 10 -23.82 14.42 15.46
N PRO A 11 -23.88 14.13 16.78
CA PRO A 11 -23.07 14.87 17.74
C PRO A 11 -21.62 14.73 17.29
N GLU A 12 -20.89 15.85 17.28
CA GLU A 12 -19.44 15.92 17.14
C GLU A 12 -18.84 14.69 17.81
N GLU A 13 -18.45 13.70 16.99
CA GLU A 13 -17.88 12.47 17.47
C GLU A 13 -16.71 12.88 18.34
N MET A 14 -16.83 12.56 19.64
CA MET A 14 -15.78 12.72 20.63
C MET A 14 -14.45 12.50 19.96
N VAL A 15 -13.71 13.58 19.72
CA VAL A 15 -12.31 13.52 19.32
C VAL A 15 -11.67 12.67 20.39
N LYS A 16 -11.43 11.39 20.07
CA LYS A 16 -10.88 10.42 21.01
C LYS A 16 -9.44 10.85 21.22
N VAL A 17 -9.26 11.72 22.19
CA VAL A 17 -7.97 12.18 22.66
C VAL A 17 -7.27 10.96 23.26
N ILE A 18 -6.41 10.33 22.47
CA ILE A 18 -5.53 9.27 22.93
C ILE A 18 -4.20 9.95 23.32
N PRO A 19 -3.74 9.81 24.58
CA PRO A 19 -2.48 10.40 25.00
C PRO A 19 -1.33 9.82 24.18
N ARG A 20 -0.30 10.66 23.97
CA ARG A 20 0.98 10.34 23.34
C ARG A 20 1.47 8.95 23.78
N SER A 21 1.33 7.94 22.91
CA SER A 21 1.93 6.63 23.16
C SER A 21 3.26 6.55 22.43
N PRO A 22 4.40 6.29 23.12
CA PRO A 22 5.70 6.13 22.47
C PRO A 22 5.68 5.00 21.43
N ILE A 23 4.75 4.06 21.58
CA ILE A 23 4.46 2.96 20.65
C ILE A 23 4.18 3.47 19.23
N LEU A 24 3.46 4.58 19.08
CA LEU A 24 3.10 5.11 17.76
C LEU A 24 4.33 5.53 16.95
N TYR A 25 5.33 6.11 17.62
CA TYR A 25 6.60 6.49 17.01
C TYR A 25 7.38 5.28 16.50
N TYR A 26 7.47 4.21 17.30
CA TYR A 26 8.13 2.97 16.88
C TYR A 26 7.43 2.31 15.69
N VAL A 27 6.09 2.37 15.65
CA VAL A 27 5.30 1.86 14.53
C VAL A 27 5.60 2.64 13.24
N TYR A 28 5.64 3.97 13.28
CA TYR A 28 6.02 4.78 12.13
C TYR A 28 7.45 4.54 11.67
N PHE A 29 8.38 4.41 12.61
CA PHE A 29 9.77 4.09 12.31
C PHE A 29 9.90 2.73 11.63
N ALA A 30 9.20 1.70 12.14
CA ALA A 30 9.18 0.39 11.52
C ALA A 30 8.61 0.43 10.09
N TYR A 31 7.51 1.16 9.87
CA TYR A 31 6.94 1.34 8.53
C TYR A 31 7.91 2.04 7.57
N MET A 32 8.63 3.08 8.03
CA MET A 32 9.68 3.75 7.24
C MET A 32 10.79 2.77 6.82
N VAL A 33 11.30 1.98 7.76
CA VAL A 33 12.38 1.01 7.47
C VAL A 33 11.91 -0.04 6.46
N ILE A 34 10.71 -0.60 6.66
CA ILE A 34 10.12 -1.59 5.74
C ILE A 34 9.90 -0.98 4.35
N ALA A 35 9.39 0.26 4.28
CA ALA A 35 9.16 0.97 3.03
C ALA A 35 10.47 1.22 2.26
N VAL A 36 11.51 1.71 2.94
CA VAL A 36 12.82 1.95 2.30
C VAL A 36 13.44 0.64 1.84
N PHE A 37 13.40 -0.40 2.67
CA PHE A 37 13.91 -1.71 2.30
C PHE A 37 13.16 -2.30 1.09
N GLY A 38 11.83 -2.24 1.10
CA GLY A 38 10.97 -2.69 0.00
C GLY A 38 11.23 -1.91 -1.29
N MET A 39 11.39 -0.59 -1.23
CA MET A 39 11.75 0.24 -2.38
C MET A 39 13.09 -0.16 -2.99
N VAL A 40 14.13 -0.29 -2.16
CA VAL A 40 15.49 -0.59 -2.63
C VAL A 40 15.56 -1.98 -3.25
N THR A 41 15.04 -2.99 -2.55
CA THR A 41 15.09 -4.39 -3.00
C THR A 41 14.32 -4.62 -4.29
N ASN A 42 13.09 -4.11 -4.38
CA ASN A 42 12.28 -4.23 -5.60
C ASN A 42 12.87 -3.44 -6.78
N SER A 43 13.42 -2.26 -6.52
CA SER A 43 14.08 -1.47 -7.57
C SER A 43 15.32 -2.17 -8.12
N ILE A 44 16.17 -2.75 -7.26
CA ILE A 44 17.33 -3.52 -7.69
C ILE A 44 16.88 -4.73 -8.53
N PHE A 45 15.85 -5.47 -8.07
CA PHE A 45 15.32 -6.60 -8.81
C PHE A 45 14.82 -6.20 -10.20
N LEU A 46 14.04 -5.12 -10.30
CA LEU A 46 13.55 -4.60 -11.57
C LEU A 46 14.69 -4.19 -12.50
N VAL A 47 15.68 -3.46 -12.00
CA VAL A 47 16.86 -3.06 -12.78
C VAL A 47 17.60 -4.27 -13.33
N VAL A 48 17.80 -5.30 -12.50
CA VAL A 48 18.44 -6.56 -12.93
C VAL A 48 17.60 -7.25 -14.01
N CYS A 49 16.31 -7.48 -13.79
CA CYS A 49 15.46 -8.16 -14.76
C CYS A 49 15.31 -7.40 -16.09
N ILE A 50 15.30 -6.07 -16.05
CA ILE A 50 15.28 -5.23 -17.26
C ILE A 50 16.61 -5.30 -17.99
N SER A 51 17.74 -5.32 -17.28
CA SER A 51 19.08 -5.36 -17.87
C SER A 51 19.36 -6.66 -18.64
N PHE A 52 18.85 -7.79 -18.16
CA PHE A 52 19.07 -9.09 -18.80
C PHE A 52 17.88 -9.51 -19.67
N LYS A 53 18.07 -9.52 -21.01
CA LYS A 53 17.02 -9.90 -21.98
C LYS A 53 16.37 -11.27 -21.68
N ARG A 54 17.15 -12.26 -21.23
CA ARG A 54 16.63 -13.60 -20.87
C ARG A 54 15.72 -13.56 -19.64
N LEU A 55 16.05 -12.76 -18.62
CA LEU A 55 15.23 -12.62 -17.42
C LEU A 55 13.94 -11.86 -17.72
N ARG A 56 13.98 -10.88 -18.63
CA ARG A 56 12.80 -10.07 -18.99
C ARG A 56 11.62 -10.90 -19.51
N THR A 57 11.85 -11.98 -20.24
CA THR A 57 10.78 -12.85 -20.76
C THR A 57 10.33 -13.88 -19.73
N CYS A 58 11.26 -14.48 -18.99
CA CYS A 58 10.95 -15.53 -18.02
C CYS A 58 10.31 -14.99 -16.73
N CYS A 59 10.68 -13.77 -16.32
CA CYS A 59 10.29 -13.18 -15.05
C CYS A 59 9.23 -12.07 -15.20
N ARG A 60 8.46 -12.02 -16.29
CA ARG A 60 7.46 -10.95 -16.53
C ARG A 60 6.48 -10.76 -15.36
N LEU A 61 5.94 -11.86 -14.84
CA LEU A 61 5.01 -11.83 -13.71
C LEU A 61 5.72 -11.40 -12.41
N TYR A 62 6.95 -11.86 -12.16
CA TYR A 62 7.75 -11.43 -11.02
C TYR A 62 8.13 -9.94 -11.09
N MET A 63 8.42 -9.41 -12.28
CA MET A 63 8.63 -7.98 -12.47
C MET A 63 7.35 -7.17 -12.20
N ALA A 64 6.18 -7.68 -12.58
CA ALA A 64 4.90 -7.03 -12.28
C ALA A 64 4.63 -6.99 -10.77
N ILE A 65 4.94 -8.07 -10.04
CA ILE A 65 4.86 -8.09 -8.57
C ILE A 65 5.84 -7.10 -7.96
N ALA A 66 7.11 -7.15 -8.34
CA ALA A 66 8.12 -6.25 -7.80
C ALA A 66 7.76 -4.77 -8.05
N PHE A 67 7.13 -4.47 -9.19
CA PHE A 67 6.62 -3.13 -9.47
C PHE A 67 5.45 -2.74 -8.55
N ALA A 68 4.49 -3.64 -8.32
CA ALA A 68 3.39 -3.39 -7.39
C ALA A 68 3.89 -3.22 -5.94
N ASP A 69 4.87 -4.02 -5.52
CA ASP A 69 5.52 -3.92 -4.20
C ASP A 69 6.31 -2.62 -4.06
N ALA A 70 6.97 -2.14 -5.13
CA ALA A 70 7.62 -0.83 -5.15
C ALA A 70 6.61 0.32 -5.01
N ILE A 71 5.46 0.25 -5.69
CA ILE A 71 4.37 1.22 -5.51
C ILE A 71 3.83 1.19 -4.08
N LEU A 72 3.66 0.00 -3.51
CA LEU A 72 3.19 -0.16 -2.13
C LEU A 72 4.19 0.47 -1.14
N ALA A 73 5.48 0.18 -1.32
CA ALA A 73 6.54 0.73 -0.50
C ALA A 73 6.64 2.26 -0.62
N PHE A 74 6.46 2.80 -1.82
CA PHE A 74 6.34 4.24 -2.05
C PHE A 74 5.14 4.84 -1.31
N ALA A 75 3.96 4.20 -1.38
CA ALA A 75 2.76 4.64 -0.67
C ALA A 75 2.97 4.65 0.85
N PHE A 76 3.63 3.64 1.41
CA PHE A 76 4.01 3.62 2.82
C PHE A 76 4.97 4.77 3.19
N LEU A 77 5.95 5.07 2.32
CA LEU A 77 6.92 6.14 2.55
C LEU A 77 6.23 7.52 2.52
N VAL A 78 5.35 7.74 1.54
CA VAL A 78 4.53 8.96 1.45
C VAL A 78 3.60 9.08 2.65
N THR A 79 2.99 7.97 3.09
CA THR A 79 2.15 7.93 4.29
C THR A 79 2.96 8.31 5.52
N ALA A 80 4.12 7.68 5.75
CA ALA A 80 4.95 7.94 6.92
C ALA A 80 5.54 9.37 6.91
N PHE A 81 5.91 9.90 5.74
CA PHE A 81 6.41 11.26 5.63
C PHE A 81 5.30 12.30 5.80
N LEU A 82 4.17 12.17 5.11
CA LEU A 82 3.05 13.12 5.23
C LEU A 82 2.40 13.07 6.61
N LEU A 83 2.11 11.89 7.16
CA LEU A 83 1.56 11.78 8.51
C LEU A 83 2.60 12.11 9.56
N GLY A 84 3.87 11.75 9.38
CA GLY A 84 4.94 12.08 10.32
C GLY A 84 5.17 13.59 10.41
N TYR A 85 5.35 14.27 9.27
CA TYR A 85 5.64 15.70 9.24
C TYR A 85 4.42 16.55 9.64
N ARG A 86 3.23 16.19 9.13
CA ARG A 86 1.99 16.92 9.41
C ARG A 86 1.51 16.69 10.84
N ARG A 87 1.60 15.46 11.37
CA ARG A 87 1.29 15.22 12.79
C ARG A 87 2.33 15.82 13.71
N SER A 88 3.62 15.86 13.35
CA SER A 88 4.62 16.57 14.15
C SER A 88 4.33 18.07 14.21
N ALA A 89 3.98 18.68 13.07
CA ALA A 89 3.61 20.10 13.02
C ALA A 89 2.29 20.41 13.78
N GLU A 90 1.27 19.56 13.66
CA GLU A 90 0.02 19.69 14.43
C GLU A 90 0.26 19.46 15.93
N MET A 91 1.17 18.54 16.30
CA MET A 91 1.59 18.30 17.69
C MET A 91 2.45 19.41 18.30
N GLU A 92 3.12 20.24 17.49
CA GLU A 92 3.87 21.41 17.94
C GLU A 92 2.97 22.63 18.17
N VAL A 93 1.88 22.74 17.41
CA VAL A 93 0.94 23.88 17.49
C VAL A 93 -0.17 23.63 18.51
N GLU A 94 -0.70 22.41 18.62
CA GLU A 94 -1.71 22.04 19.61
C GLU A 94 -1.08 21.16 20.70
N ARG A 95 -1.06 21.66 21.95
CA ARG A 95 -0.50 20.99 23.13
C ARG A 95 -1.02 19.55 23.32
N GLY A 96 -0.40 18.56 22.69
CA GLY A 96 -0.54 17.15 23.04
C GLY A 96 -1.81 16.43 22.56
N TYR A 97 -2.57 16.99 21.62
CA TYR A 97 -3.78 16.35 21.08
C TYR A 97 -3.57 15.95 19.61
N VAL A 98 -4.00 14.74 19.25
CA VAL A 98 -4.01 14.28 17.85
C VAL A 98 -5.42 14.45 17.32
N SER A 99 -5.62 15.40 16.40
CA SER A 99 -6.89 15.58 15.70
C SER A 99 -7.09 14.42 14.72
N TYR A 100 -8.12 13.61 14.93
CA TYR A 100 -8.44 12.49 14.03
C TYR A 100 -9.31 13.02 12.89
N LYS A 101 -8.85 12.85 11.65
CA LYS A 101 -9.74 12.99 10.48
C LYS A 101 -10.84 11.93 10.55
N SER A 102 -12.05 12.31 10.17
CA SER A 102 -13.18 11.37 10.02
C SER A 102 -12.80 10.21 9.08
N SER A 103 -13.29 9.01 9.37
CA SER A 103 -13.05 7.78 8.60
C SER A 103 -13.32 7.95 7.09
N SER A 104 -14.33 8.76 6.74
CA SER A 104 -14.67 9.09 5.35
C SER A 104 -13.59 9.94 4.66
N SER A 105 -12.95 10.85 5.41
CA SER A 105 -11.86 11.68 4.91
C SER A 105 -10.54 10.92 4.80
N CYS A 106 -10.36 9.83 5.56
CA CYS A 106 -9.21 8.94 5.39
C CYS A 106 -9.36 8.07 4.14
N ALA A 107 -10.57 7.54 3.91
CA ALA A 107 -10.87 6.68 2.75
C ALA A 107 -10.76 7.41 1.40
N SER A 108 -10.96 8.73 1.37
CA SER A 108 -10.83 9.55 0.16
C SER A 108 -9.39 9.95 -0.16
N GLU A 109 -8.42 9.65 0.71
CA GLU A 109 -7.03 9.98 0.43
C GLU A 109 -6.48 9.06 -0.68
N PRO A 110 -5.84 9.61 -1.73
CA PRO A 110 -5.31 8.82 -2.84
C PRO A 110 -4.26 7.79 -2.39
N ASN A 111 -3.65 8.01 -1.23
CA ASN A 111 -2.70 7.09 -0.62
C ASN A 111 -3.35 5.76 -0.19
N VAL A 112 -4.62 5.79 0.26
CA VAL A 112 -5.36 4.57 0.63
C VAL A 112 -5.62 3.71 -0.61
N ALA A 113 -5.92 4.35 -1.75
CA ALA A 113 -6.07 3.64 -3.02
C ALA A 113 -4.75 2.98 -3.45
N LEU A 114 -3.61 3.67 -3.32
CA LEU A 114 -2.29 3.11 -3.62
C LEU A 114 -1.91 1.94 -2.70
N LEU A 115 -2.19 2.04 -1.40
CA LEU A 115 -1.97 0.95 -0.43
C LEU A 115 -2.84 -0.27 -0.75
N THR A 116 -4.10 -0.04 -1.13
CA THR A 116 -5.02 -1.10 -1.51
C THR A 116 -4.60 -1.76 -2.83
N PHE A 117 -4.23 -0.97 -3.83
CA PHE A 117 -3.74 -1.50 -5.10
C PHE A 117 -2.43 -2.28 -4.94
N GLY A 118 -1.47 -1.70 -4.21
CA GLY A 118 -0.16 -2.30 -3.97
C GLY A 118 -0.22 -3.59 -3.15
N SER A 119 -1.27 -3.82 -2.35
CA SER A 119 -1.45 -5.07 -1.60
C SER A 119 -2.27 -6.12 -2.36
N LEU A 120 -3.33 -5.72 -3.07
CA LEU A 120 -4.17 -6.65 -3.82
C LEU A 120 -3.52 -7.15 -5.10
N CYS A 121 -2.81 -6.29 -5.83
CA CYS A 121 -2.20 -6.65 -7.11
C CYS A 121 -1.20 -7.82 -6.98
N PRO A 122 -0.24 -7.82 -6.03
CA PRO A 122 0.64 -8.98 -5.79
C PRO A 122 -0.12 -10.25 -5.43
N ALA A 123 -1.19 -10.14 -4.64
CA ALA A 123 -2.00 -11.29 -4.23
C ALA A 123 -2.68 -11.96 -5.43
N PHE A 124 -3.29 -11.19 -6.33
CA PHE A 124 -3.90 -11.71 -7.55
C PHE A 124 -2.85 -12.28 -8.53
N LEU A 125 -1.70 -11.62 -8.69
CA LEU A 125 -0.62 -12.12 -9.54
C LEU A 125 -0.02 -13.42 -9.01
N THR A 126 0.09 -13.55 -7.68
CA THR A 126 0.58 -14.78 -7.03
C THR A 126 -0.43 -15.92 -7.19
N LEU A 127 -1.73 -15.64 -7.02
CA LEU A 127 -2.79 -16.60 -7.30
C LEU A 127 -2.72 -17.08 -8.76
N TYR A 128 -2.58 -16.14 -9.70
CA TYR A 128 -2.45 -16.45 -11.12
C TYR A 128 -1.24 -17.35 -11.40
N MET A 129 -0.07 -17.06 -10.81
CA MET A 129 1.11 -17.93 -10.92
C MET A 129 0.88 -19.33 -10.32
N GLY A 130 0.14 -19.41 -9.22
CA GLY A 130 -0.25 -20.69 -8.63
C GLY A 130 -1.11 -21.53 -9.58
N VAL A 131 -2.11 -20.89 -10.22
CA VAL A 131 -3.00 -21.54 -11.20
C VAL A 131 -2.22 -21.95 -12.46
N ASP A 132 -1.38 -21.07 -12.99
CA ASP A 132 -0.49 -21.34 -14.14
C ASP A 132 0.36 -22.59 -13.89
N ARG A 133 0.97 -22.69 -12.71
CA ARG A 133 1.77 -23.85 -12.32
C ARG A 133 0.92 -25.10 -12.11
N PHE A 134 -0.23 -24.98 -11.47
CA PHE A 134 -1.15 -26.10 -11.27
C PHE A 134 -1.61 -26.70 -12.60
N LEU A 135 -2.05 -25.87 -13.55
CA LEU A 135 -2.48 -26.31 -14.87
C LEU A 135 -1.33 -26.94 -15.66
N SER A 136 -0.13 -26.36 -15.61
CA SER A 136 1.05 -26.90 -16.30
C SER A 136 1.43 -28.31 -15.84
N VAL A 137 1.21 -28.63 -14.55
CA VAL A 137 1.57 -29.93 -13.95
C VAL A 137 0.43 -30.95 -14.06
N LYS A 138 -0.82 -30.54 -13.82
CA LYS A 138 -1.96 -31.46 -13.77
C LYS A 138 -2.60 -31.70 -15.13
N PHE A 139 -2.59 -30.71 -16.03
CA PHE A 139 -3.26 -30.77 -17.32
C PHE A 139 -2.37 -30.23 -18.46
N PRO A 140 -1.22 -30.88 -18.74
CA PRO A 140 -0.22 -30.34 -19.68
C PRO A 140 -0.73 -30.19 -21.11
N GLN A 141 -1.60 -31.10 -21.59
CA GLN A 141 -2.18 -31.02 -22.94
C GLN A 141 -3.13 -29.82 -23.08
N MET A 142 -4.04 -29.63 -22.13
CA MET A 142 -4.95 -28.48 -22.10
C MET A 142 -4.17 -27.17 -21.97
N TRP A 143 -3.14 -27.15 -21.10
CA TRP A 143 -2.30 -25.98 -20.90
C TRP A 143 -1.52 -25.58 -22.17
N ASN A 144 -0.95 -26.55 -22.88
CA ASN A 144 -0.26 -26.27 -24.14
C ASN A 144 -1.20 -25.76 -25.23
N SER A 145 -2.44 -26.27 -25.30
CA SER A 145 -3.46 -25.76 -26.23
C SER A 145 -3.97 -24.36 -25.86
N LEU A 146 -3.97 -23.99 -24.58
CA LEU A 146 -4.32 -22.63 -24.13
C LEU A 146 -3.20 -21.61 -24.38
N ARG A 147 -1.97 -22.08 -24.59
CA ARG A 147 -0.79 -21.24 -24.79
C ARG A 147 -0.45 -21.03 -26.28
N SER A 148 -0.87 -21.95 -27.16
CA SER A 148 -0.71 -21.88 -28.62
C SER A 148 -1.66 -20.85 -29.23
#